data_AF-A0A923FM97-F1
#
_entry.id   AF-A0A923FM97-F1
#
_cell.length_a   1.000
_cell.length_b   1.000
_cell.length_c   1.000
_cell.angle_alpha   90.00
_cell.angle_beta   90.00
_cell.angle_gamma   90.00
#
_symmetry.space_group_name_H-M   'P 1'
#
loop_
_entity.id
_entity.type
_entity.pdbx_description
1 polymer ?
#
loop_
_entity_poly.entity_id
_entity_poly.type
_entity_poly.pdbx_seq_one_letter_code
_entity_poly.pdbx_strand_id
1 'polypeptide(L)' 'MPTKRGSEIQEGDLIYIGLGDRTGKVIDFRAHPRLADFNPGLTARVAVTDRGSITIVDQQPIRVPA' A
#
# COMPACT_ATOMS: atom_id res chain seq x y z
N MET A 1 -15.93 -5.21 -3.87
CA MET A 1 -14.80 -4.38 -4.35
C MET A 1 -13.65 -5.31 -4.66
N PRO A 2 -12.98 -5.15 -5.81
CA PRO A 2 -11.81 -5.94 -6.14
C PRO A 2 -10.70 -5.75 -5.09
N THR A 3 -9.88 -6.78 -4.91
CA THR A 3 -8.71 -6.75 -4.04
C THR A 3 -7.48 -7.10 -4.85
N LYS A 4 -6.37 -6.41 -4.57
CA LYS A 4 -5.04 -6.75 -5.07
C LYS A 4 -4.16 -7.14 -3.89
N ARG A 5 -3.19 -8.03 -4.06
CA ARG A 5 -2.12 -8.18 -3.08
C ARG A 5 -1.27 -6.91 -3.04
N GLY A 6 -0.64 -6.62 -1.91
CA GLY A 6 0.26 -5.47 -1.80
C GLY A 6 1.38 -5.48 -2.85
N SER A 7 1.87 -6.65 -3.23
CA SER A 7 2.85 -6.84 -4.30
C SER A 7 2.32 -6.50 -5.69
N GLU A 8 0.99 -6.51 -5.89
CA GLU A 8 0.33 -6.26 -7.17
C GLU A 8 -0.10 -4.79 -7.34
N ILE A 9 0.03 -3.96 -6.29
CA ILE A 9 -0.23 -2.53 -6.37
C ILE A 9 0.89 -1.87 -7.17
N GLN A 10 0.49 -1.05 -8.14
CA GLN A 10 1.37 -0.31 -9.03
C GLN A 10 1.13 1.19 -8.93
N GLU A 11 2.07 1.99 -9.45
CA GLU A 11 1.85 3.41 -9.64
C GLU A 11 0.64 3.61 -10.58
N GLY A 12 -0.20 4.56 -10.24
CA GLY A 12 -1.45 4.82 -10.92
C GLY A 12 -2.67 4.10 -10.33
N ASP A 13 -2.48 3.07 -9.50
CA ASP A 13 -3.60 2.40 -8.82
C ASP A 13 -4.29 3.34 -7.83
N LEU A 14 -5.61 3.25 -7.75
CA LEU A 14 -6.40 3.84 -6.67
C LEU A 14 -6.48 2.84 -5.52
N ILE A 15 -6.06 3.26 -4.33
CA ILE A 15 -6.09 2.44 -3.11
C ILE A 15 -6.79 3.19 -1.97
N TYR A 16 -7.34 2.46 -1.00
CA TYR A 16 -7.83 3.07 0.25
C TYR A 16 -6.68 3.48 1.16
N ILE A 17 -6.79 4.64 1.81
CA ILE A 17 -5.73 5.22 2.65
C ILE A 17 -6.30 5.58 4.03
N GLY A 18 -5.70 5.00 5.08
CA GLY A 18 -5.93 5.36 6.48
C GLY A 18 -7.30 4.94 7.03
N LEU A 19 -7.78 5.69 8.03
CA LEU A 19 -9.09 5.49 8.65
C LEU A 19 -10.15 6.32 7.90
N GLY A 20 -11.18 5.65 7.40
CA GLY A 20 -12.25 6.20 6.56
C GLY A 20 -12.18 5.69 5.12
N ASP A 21 -13.28 5.80 4.37
CA ASP A 21 -13.38 5.34 2.97
C ASP A 21 -12.63 6.27 1.97
N ARG A 22 -11.52 6.87 2.40
CA ARG A 22 -10.70 7.74 1.58
C ARG A 22 -9.87 6.89 0.63
N THR A 23 -9.84 7.31 -0.63
CA THR A 23 -9.01 6.70 -1.66
C THR A 23 -7.92 7.69 -2.08
N GLY A 24 -6.82 7.21 -2.63
CA GLY A 24 -5.84 8.05 -3.31
C GLY A 24 -5.07 7.26 -4.35
N LYS A 25 -4.57 7.99 -5.35
CA LYS A 25 -3.84 7.42 -6.47
C LYS A 25 -2.39 7.26 -6.08
N VAL A 26 -1.84 6.06 -6.21
CA VAL A 26 -0.41 5.81 -5.98
C VAL A 26 0.41 6.56 -7.02
N ILE A 27 1.41 7.31 -6.56
CA ILE A 27 2.30 8.11 -7.41
C ILE A 27 3.76 7.69 -7.29
N ASP A 28 4.14 7.00 -6.21
CA ASP A 28 5.51 6.57 -5.94
C ASP A 28 5.51 5.47 -4.86
N PHE A 29 6.60 4.72 -4.77
CA PHE A 29 6.86 3.76 -3.70
C PHE A 29 8.19 4.04 -3.02
N ARG A 30 8.18 3.92 -1.70
CA ARG A 30 9.39 3.98 -0.87
C ARG A 30 9.61 2.69 -0.12
N ALA A 31 10.86 2.36 0.14
CA ALA A 31 11.19 1.25 1.02
C ALA A 31 10.63 1.51 2.43
N HIS A 32 10.01 0.50 3.05
CA HIS A 32 9.55 0.65 4.41
C HIS A 32 10.73 0.71 5.38
N PRO A 33 10.82 1.74 6.24
CA PRO A 33 11.91 1.81 7.20
C PRO A 33 11.79 0.66 8.20
N ARG A 34 12.84 -0.15 8.31
CA ARG A 34 13.06 -1.11 9.41
C ARG A 34 11.95 -2.16 9.61
N LEU A 35 11.08 -2.42 8.63
CA LEU A 35 10.02 -3.43 8.80
C LEU A 35 10.62 -4.82 9.03
N ALA A 36 11.57 -5.20 8.16
CA ALA A 36 12.22 -6.49 8.22
C ALA A 36 13.02 -6.68 9.52
N ASP A 37 13.54 -5.59 10.09
CA ASP A 37 14.26 -5.60 11.36
C ASP A 37 13.36 -6.02 12.53
N PHE A 38 12.10 -5.55 12.52
CA PHE A 38 11.13 -5.84 13.59
C PHE A 38 10.24 -7.05 13.30
N ASN A 39 10.09 -7.42 12.03
CA ASN A 39 9.22 -8.52 11.59
C ASN A 39 9.92 -9.34 10.50
N PRO A 40 10.86 -10.23 10.89
CA PRO A 40 11.58 -11.07 9.94
C PRO A 40 10.62 -11.87 9.05
N GLY A 41 10.85 -11.84 7.74
CA GLY A 41 10.02 -12.55 6.75
C GLY A 41 8.83 -11.75 6.21
N LEU A 42 8.53 -10.57 6.75
CA LEU A 42 7.59 -9.63 6.13
C LEU A 42 8.32 -8.70 5.16
N THR A 43 7.71 -8.50 4.00
CA THR A 43 8.10 -7.48 3.02
C THR A 43 6.96 -6.47 2.88
N ALA A 44 7.32 -5.18 2.93
CA ALA A 44 6.37 -4.09 2.74
C ALA A 44 7.06 -2.90 2.09
N ARG A 45 6.24 -2.06 1.47
CA ARG A 45 6.63 -0.78 0.88
C ARG A 45 5.69 0.30 1.38
N VAL A 46 6.14 1.54 1.39
CA VAL A 46 5.28 2.70 1.64
C VAL A 46 4.79 3.19 0.29
N ALA A 47 3.49 3.06 0.03
CA ALA A 47 2.87 3.70 -1.12
C ALA A 47 2.66 5.17 -0.80
N VAL A 48 3.25 6.03 -1.61
CA VAL A 48 2.99 7.48 -1.60
C VAL A 48 1.88 7.74 -2.61
N THR A 49 0.87 8.49 -2.19
CA THR A 49 -0.29 8.83 -2.99
C THR A 49 -0.46 10.34 -3.07
N ASP A 50 -1.36 10.79 -3.94
CA ASP A 50 -1.79 12.19 -4.03
C ASP A 50 -2.47 12.74 -2.76
N ARG A 51 -2.84 11.88 -1.80
CA ARG A 51 -3.55 12.25 -0.56
C ARG A 51 -2.83 11.85 0.73
N GLY A 52 -1.66 11.22 0.65
CA GLY A 52 -0.90 10.80 1.82
C GLY A 52 0.01 9.62 1.53
N SER A 53 0.31 8.82 2.56
CA SER A 53 1.10 7.61 2.41
C SER A 53 0.58 6.49 3.31
N ILE A 54 0.72 5.25 2.85
CA ILE A 54 0.32 4.07 3.61
C ILE A 54 1.33 2.94 3.45
N THR A 55 1.58 2.21 4.53
CA THR A 55 2.34 0.97 4.49
C THR A 55 1.52 -0.14 3.84
N ILE A 56 2.09 -0.74 2.81
CA ILE A 56 1.54 -1.88 2.06
C ILE A 56 2.42 -3.09 2.32
N VAL A 57 1.90 -4.08 3.04
CA VAL A 57 2.54 -5.39 3.18
C VAL A 57 2.27 -6.19 1.91
N ASP A 58 3.32 -6.75 1.32
CA ASP A 58 3.24 -7.33 -0.03
C ASP A 58 2.25 -8.51 -0.13
N GLN A 59 2.14 -9.32 0.93
CA GLN A 59 1.23 -10.46 0.98
C GLN A 59 -0.20 -10.10 1.41
N GLN A 60 -0.44 -8.88 1.88
CA GLN A 60 -1.74 -8.48 2.42
C GLN A 60 -2.70 -8.12 1.28
N PRO A 61 -3.96 -8.59 1.32
CA PRO A 61 -4.98 -8.12 0.40
C PRO A 61 -5.35 -6.66 0.70
N ILE A 62 -5.29 -5.82 -0.33
CA ILE A 62 -5.64 -4.41 -0.32
C ILE A 62 -6.90 -4.22 -1.15
N ARG A 63 -7.89 -3.54 -0.57
CA ARG A 63 -9.09 -3.13 -1.28
C ARG A 63 -8.72 -2.05 -2.30
N VAL A 64 -9.18 -2.21 -3.52
CA VAL A 64 -9.09 -1.20 -4.57
C VAL A 64 -10.51 -0.81 -5.01
N PRO A 65 -10.80 0.48 -5.20
CA PRO A 65 -12.04 0.91 -5.83
C PRO A 65 -12.16 0.29 -7.23
N ALA A 66 -13.39 -0.04 -7.62
CA ALA A 66 -13.68 -0.53 -8.98
C ALA A 66 -13.54 0.60 -10.01
#